data_AF-A0A0H5Q4Z3-F1
#
_entry.id   AF-A0A0H5Q4Z3-F1
#
_cell.length_a   1.000
_cell.length_b   1.000
_cell.length_c   1.000
_cell.angle_alpha   90.00
_cell.angle_beta   90.00
_cell.angle_gamma   90.00
#
_symmetry.space_group_name_H-M   'P 1'
#
loop_
_entity.id
_entity.type
_entity.pdbx_description
1 polymer ?
#
loop_
_entity_poly.entity_id
_entity_poly.type
_entity_poly.pdbx_seq_one_letter_code
_entity_poly.pdbx_strand_id
1 'polypeptide(L)' 'MVDVRGLDAFPRDHFADYPVEIREANRRRARAFSALRLYRRRGWNDSAVRLQHDRESANLKQLLDHLVFAEENPTLF' A
#
# COMPACT_ATOMS: atom_id res chain seq x y z
N MET A 1 -11.98 15.52 1.67
CA MET A 1 -12.21 14.08 1.84
C MET A 1 -11.59 13.39 0.64
N VAL A 2 -10.47 12.69 0.82
CA VAL A 2 -9.74 12.05 -0.28
C VAL A 2 -10.42 10.72 -0.57
N ASP A 3 -10.98 10.57 -1.78
CA ASP A 3 -11.63 9.36 -2.25
C ASP A 3 -10.57 8.31 -2.62
N VAL A 4 -10.20 7.43 -1.68
CA VAL A 4 -9.22 6.37 -1.90
C VAL A 4 -9.90 5.14 -2.53
N ARG A 5 -10.54 5.32 -3.69
CA ARG A 5 -11.16 4.20 -4.45
C ARG A 5 -10.15 3.25 -5.10
N GLY A 6 -8.85 3.51 -4.94
CA GLY A 6 -7.79 2.60 -5.35
C GLY A 6 -6.43 3.00 -4.81
N LEU A 7 -5.56 2.00 -4.58
CA LEU A 7 -4.15 2.20 -4.19
C LEU A 7 -3.32 3.00 -5.21
N ASP A 8 -3.89 3.26 -6.39
CA ASP A 8 -3.31 4.08 -7.46
C ASP A 8 -3.59 5.58 -7.27
N ALA A 9 -4.61 5.93 -6.48
CA ALA A 9 -4.95 7.31 -6.11
C ALA A 9 -4.31 7.74 -4.77
N PHE A 10 -3.24 7.08 -4.35
CA PHE A 10 -2.57 7.40 -3.08
C PHE A 10 -1.93 8.80 -3.16
N PRO A 11 -2.37 9.79 -2.35
CA PRO A 11 -1.86 11.16 -2.44
C PRO A 11 -0.39 11.19 -2.03
N ARG A 12 0.47 11.73 -2.90
CA ARG A 12 1.89 11.93 -2.58
C ARG A 12 2.11 13.12 -1.65
N ASP A 13 1.21 14.10 -1.70
CA ASP A 13 1.41 15.40 -1.06
C ASP A 13 1.17 15.39 0.45
N HIS A 14 0.39 14.43 0.96
CA HIS A 14 0.11 14.22 2.40
C HIS A 14 0.72 12.94 2.95
N PHE A 15 1.63 12.30 2.20
CA PHE A 15 2.19 11.00 2.59
C PHE A 15 2.98 11.07 3.91
N ALA A 16 3.56 12.24 4.22
CA ALA A 16 4.29 12.47 5.47
C ALA A 16 3.38 12.41 6.71
N ASP A 17 2.08 12.69 6.54
CA ASP A 17 1.13 12.79 7.66
C ASP A 17 0.58 11.42 8.08
N TYR A 18 0.73 10.39 7.24
CA TYR A 18 0.30 9.03 7.57
C TYR A 18 1.19 8.39 8.64
N PRO A 19 0.63 7.51 9.50
CA PRO A 19 1.39 6.68 10.43
C PRO A 19 2.58 5.94 9.80
N VAL A 20 3.63 5.72 10.61
CA VAL A 20 4.89 5.09 10.15
C VAL A 20 4.61 3.74 9.50
N GLU A 21 3.68 2.96 10.05
CA GLU A 21 3.30 1.63 9.61
C GLU A 21 2.74 1.64 8.18
N ILE A 22 1.87 2.60 7.87
CA ILE A 22 1.30 2.79 6.53
C ILE A 22 2.40 3.21 5.55
N ARG A 23 3.28 4.12 5.98
CA ARG A 23 4.39 4.58 5.13
C ARG A 23 5.35 3.45 4.80
N GLU A 24 5.69 2.62 5.77
CA GLU A 24 6.52 1.44 5.58
C GLU A 24 5.85 0.40 4.68
N ALA A 25 4.57 0.10 4.91
CA ALA A 25 3.82 -0.84 4.08
C ALA A 25 3.78 -0.38 2.61
N ASN A 26 3.54 0.91 2.37
CA ASN A 26 3.58 1.46 1.01
C ASN A 26 4.99 1.40 0.40
N ARG A 27 6.05 1.64 1.20
CA ARG A 27 7.44 1.47 0.73
C ARG A 27 7.74 0.02 0.32
N ARG A 28 7.26 -0.96 1.09
CA ARG A 28 7.40 -2.40 0.76
C ARG A 28 6.64 -2.75 -0.52
N ARG A 29 5.38 -2.30 -0.66
CA ARG A 29 4.58 -2.42 -1.89
C ARG A 29 5.30 -1.84 -3.11
N ALA A 30 5.82 -0.60 -3.00
CA ALA A 30 6.50 0.08 -4.11
C ALA A 30 7.78 -0.65 -4.57
N ARG A 31 8.52 -1.25 -3.63
CA ARG A 31 9.67 -2.11 -3.93
C ARG A 31 9.25 -3.38 -4.66
N ALA A 32 8.20 -4.06 -4.19
CA ALA A 32 7.67 -5.26 -4.84
C ALA A 32 7.17 -4.95 -6.27
N PHE A 33 6.51 -3.80 -6.48
CA PHE A 33 6.09 -3.35 -7.80
C PHE A 33 7.27 -3.05 -8.73
N SER A 34 8.33 -2.43 -8.21
CA SER A 34 9.55 -2.15 -8.98
C SER A 34 10.25 -3.44 -9.41
N ALA A 35 10.32 -4.44 -8.52
CA ALA A 35 10.84 -5.77 -8.83
C ALA A 35 9.96 -6.47 -9.87
N LEU A 36 8.63 -6.41 -9.73
CA LEU A 36 7.68 -7.00 -10.69
C LEU A 36 7.88 -6.41 -12.09
N ARG A 37 8.03 -5.08 -12.17
CA ARG A 37 8.29 -4.39 -13.44
C ARG A 37 9.61 -4.81 -14.07
N LEU A 38 10.66 -5.01 -13.26
CA LEU A 38 11.95 -5.49 -13.74
C LEU A 38 11.85 -6.92 -14.29
N TYR A 39 11.20 -7.82 -13.55
CA TYR A 39 11.05 -9.23 -13.94
C TYR A 39 10.27 -9.35 -15.26
N ARG A 40 9.16 -8.61 -15.39
CA ARG A 40 8.36 -8.56 -16.62
C ARG A 40 9.18 -8.04 -17.81
N ARG A 41 9.97 -6.98 -17.61
CA ARG A 41 10.86 -6.43 -18.66
C ARG A 41 11.95 -7.41 -19.10
N ARG A 42 12.38 -8.30 -18.21
CA ARG A 42 13.42 -9.30 -18.48
C ARG A 42 12.85 -10.64 -18.97
N GLY A 43 11.53 -10.81 -18.97
CA GLY A 43 10.88 -12.09 -19.30
C GLY A 43 11.16 -13.20 -18.28
N TRP A 44 11.52 -12.84 -17.05
CA TRP A 44 11.74 -13.80 -15.97
C TRP A 44 10.42 -14.26 -15.37
N ASN A 45 10.43 -15.45 -14.74
CA ASN A 45 9.27 -15.94 -13.99
C ASN A 45 8.93 -14.96 -12.85
N ASP A 46 7.79 -14.28 -12.96
CA ASP A 46 7.36 -13.22 -12.04
C ASP A 46 6.39 -13.70 -10.94
N SER A 47 6.07 -14.99 -10.88
CA SER A 47 5.05 -15.55 -9.98
C SER A 47 5.29 -15.23 -8.50
N ALA A 48 6.52 -15.43 -8.01
CA ALA A 48 6.89 -15.13 -6.63
C ALA A 48 6.83 -13.61 -6.33
N VAL A 49 7.26 -12.79 -7.27
CA VAL A 49 7.28 -11.32 -7.11
C VAL A 49 5.86 -10.75 -7.18
N ARG A 50 5.00 -11.34 -8.02
CA ARG A 50 3.57 -11.02 -8.09
C ARG A 50 2.88 -11.35 -6.77
N LEU A 51 3.11 -12.55 -6.24
CA LEU A 51 2.56 -12.94 -4.93
C LEU A 51 3.02 -11.98 -3.82
N GLN A 52 4.29 -11.57 -3.82
CA GLN A 52 4.79 -10.59 -2.85
C GLN A 52 4.10 -9.23 -3.01
N HIS A 53 3.95 -8.74 -4.24
CA HIS A 53 3.25 -7.48 -4.52
C HIS A 53 1.79 -7.53 -4.04
N ASP A 54 1.11 -8.65 -4.27
CA ASP A 54 -0.29 -8.84 -3.85
C ASP A 54 -0.40 -8.85 -2.32
N ARG A 55 0.52 -9.52 -1.61
CA ARG A 55 0.59 -9.51 -0.14
C ARG A 55 0.79 -8.12 0.44
N GLU A 56 1.75 -7.36 -0.08
CA GLU A 56 2.00 -5.99 0.39
C GLU A 56 0.83 -5.05 0.08
N SER A 57 0.13 -5.27 -1.04
CA SER A 57 -1.07 -4.51 -1.41
C SER A 57 -2.23 -4.81 -0.46
N ALA A 58 -2.44 -6.07 -0.10
CA ALA A 58 -3.46 -6.47 0.87
C ALA A 58 -3.16 -5.91 2.28
N ASN A 59 -1.90 -5.98 2.71
CA ASN A 59 -1.46 -5.42 3.99
C ASN A 59 -1.67 -3.90 4.06
N LEU A 60 -1.25 -3.16 3.03
CA LEU A 60 -1.47 -1.72 2.96
C LEU A 60 -2.97 -1.38 3.00
N LYS A 61 -3.80 -2.12 2.26
CA LYS A 61 -5.25 -1.93 2.30
C LYS A 61 -5.82 -2.12 3.71
N GLN A 62 -5.46 -3.19 4.40
CA GLN A 62 -5.93 -3.44 5.77
C GLN A 62 -5.54 -2.33 6.74
N LEU A 63 -4.33 -1.79 6.63
CA LEU A 63 -3.89 -0.67 7.46
C LEU A 63 -4.67 0.62 7.17
N LEU A 64 -5.00 0.89 5.91
CA LEU A 64 -5.82 2.04 5.53
C LEU A 64 -7.26 1.88 6.00
N ASP A 65 -7.85 0.69 5.83
CA ASP A 65 -9.20 0.38 6.30
C ASP A 65 -9.29 0.54 7.83
N HIS A 66 -8.26 0.13 8.57
CA HIS A 66 -8.17 0.34 10.02
C HIS A 66 -8.02 1.81 10.39
N LEU A 67 -7.18 2.57 9.68
CA LEU A 67 -7.03 4.02 9.90
C LEU A 67 -8.38 4.73 9.70
N VAL A 68 -9.06 4.48 8.59
CA VAL A 68 -10.38 5.07 8.29
C VAL A 68 -11.39 4.69 9.37
N PHE A 69 -11.42 3.42 9.78
CA PHE A 69 -12.30 2.98 10.86
C PHE A 69 -12.03 3.71 12.18
N ALA A 70 -10.76 3.89 12.55
CA ALA A 70 -10.36 4.60 13.77
C ALA A 70 -10.67 6.12 13.70
N GLU A 71 -10.53 6.74 12.52
CA GLU A 71 -10.92 8.13 12.29
C GLU A 71 -12.44 8.33 12.36
N GLU A 72 -13.21 7.38 11.82
CA GLU A 72 -14.68 7.40 11.86
C GLU A 72 -15.26 7.03 13.23
N ASN A 73 -14.54 6.21 14.00
CA ASN A 73 -14.95 5.71 15.31
C ASN A 73 -13.87 6.02 16.36
N PRO A 74 -13.61 7.31 16.66
CA PRO A 74 -12.64 7.66 17.69
C PRO A 74 -13.09 7.07 19.02
N THR A 75 -12.19 6.37 19.71
CA THR A 75 -12.45 5.82 21.04
C THR A 75 -12.81 6.96 22.00
N LEU A 76 -14.02 6.92 22.56
CA LEU A 76 -14.59 7.98 23.43
C LEU A 76 -13.98 8.04 24.85
N PHE A 77 -12.80 7.46 25.07
CA PHE A 77 -12.20 7.31 26.39
C PHE A 77 -10.73 7.71 26.38
#